data_AF-A0A8T7A5W2-F1
#
_entry.id   AF-A0A8T7A5W2-F1
#
_cell.length_a   1.000
_cell.length_b   1.000
_cell.length_c   1.000
_cell.angle_alpha   90.00
_cell.angle_beta   90.00
_cell.angle_gamma   90.00
#
_symmetry.space_group_name_H-M   'P 1'
#
loop_
_entity.id
_entity.type
_entity.pdbx_description
1 polymer ?
#
loop_
_entity_poly.entity_id
_entity_poly.type
_entity_poly.pdbx_seq_one_letter_code
_entity_poly.pdbx_strand_id
1 'polypeptide(L)'
;MQLTKNNKSGVSKGTGCLTIFGLVFLIAGLAVGFFALKNLAASLQASSWVETPAQVVSADLKVNHGDDSTTYKATGSFRYQFNGKTYTSGKLYFGFGSDNVGSFHQDLVNDMRRSQSRQQSMSAWVNPDNPSEAVLIKDVRWGLFGLMMLFPLLFGGVGAGIMWIAKRGKKKALEELELQSIYPEQPWMWRSEWHTSELLSNNKNLLWFSIGFAIFWNSISTPLLFILPHEVLDKNNYLALIGLLFPLVGIGLAAWAVRNYLQWKRFGESKLTLQELPARLGQTLRANLHIPAEIKESGECLVRVECIHKYTSGSGDNRSTREEIKWQDEQRLNINPASFNQTHDMPLVFKLPNNQPISDWSIPGSEHLWRLSAAVDLPGADYAASFEIPVFEPDDSQESGESDYEEQFFAEMLDDNANIDQGDWSRLNFTLDQNVHGRQYIFGRARLKSMCFGLSLMALIFGGVGIAMFVVENGSSFIGVGFSFFGLLLGWGALHQWLYRSAITVSHNKLISQSGWLNANTKEFTLADVKRLYKHSSMSSGNVKYYGIYIDTPDKRKIKLAENLVGNRDVDSLMHKIANEFGLDGALVY
;
A
#
# COMPACT_ATOMS: atom_id res chain seq x y z
N MET A 1 11.07 19.31 -31.76
CA MET A 1 9.74 19.16 -32.41
C MET A 1 9.38 17.72 -32.79
N GLN A 2 10.29 16.92 -33.38
CA GLN A 2 9.99 15.50 -33.69
C GLN A 2 9.93 14.59 -32.45
N LEU A 3 10.82 14.77 -31.47
CA LEU A 3 10.81 14.02 -30.19
C LEU A 3 9.52 14.27 -29.39
N THR A 4 9.10 15.53 -29.26
CA THR A 4 7.84 15.89 -28.58
C THR A 4 6.61 15.32 -29.30
N LYS A 5 6.60 15.30 -30.64
CA LYS A 5 5.53 14.66 -31.43
C LYS A 5 5.49 13.14 -31.23
N ASN A 6 6.64 12.48 -31.18
CA ASN A 6 6.74 11.05 -30.89
C ASN A 6 6.27 10.72 -29.47
N ASN A 7 6.64 11.52 -28.47
CA ASN A 7 6.21 11.33 -27.08
C ASN A 7 4.69 11.54 -26.91
N LYS A 8 4.11 12.61 -27.49
CA LYS A 8 2.64 12.82 -27.50
C LYS A 8 1.90 11.65 -28.15
N SER A 9 2.47 11.06 -29.20
CA SER A 9 1.92 9.88 -29.87
C SER A 9 2.00 8.62 -28.99
N GLY A 10 3.11 8.43 -28.26
CA GLY A 10 3.29 7.32 -27.33
C GLY A 10 2.30 7.36 -26.17
N VAL A 11 2.15 8.52 -25.52
CA VAL A 11 1.16 8.75 -24.46
C VAL A 11 -0.26 8.47 -24.96
N SER A 12 -0.59 8.94 -26.17
CA SER A 12 -1.90 8.73 -26.78
C SER A 12 -2.17 7.26 -27.08
N LYS A 13 -1.18 6.51 -27.59
CA LYS A 13 -1.29 5.06 -27.85
C LYS A 13 -1.47 4.26 -26.55
N GLY A 14 -0.62 4.50 -25.54
CA GLY A 14 -0.72 3.80 -24.25
C GLY A 14 -2.06 4.06 -23.55
N THR A 15 -2.54 5.30 -23.58
CA THR A 15 -3.88 5.65 -23.08
C THR A 15 -4.98 4.95 -23.88
N GLY A 16 -4.85 4.90 -25.21
CA GLY A 16 -5.80 4.21 -26.09
C GLY A 16 -5.94 2.73 -25.73
N CYS A 17 -4.82 2.03 -25.53
CA CYS A 17 -4.82 0.63 -25.09
C CYS A 17 -5.51 0.43 -23.74
N LEU A 18 -5.17 1.24 -22.72
CA LEU A 18 -5.82 1.19 -21.41
C LEU A 18 -7.32 1.51 -21.48
N THR A 19 -7.71 2.43 -22.37
CA THR A 19 -9.12 2.81 -22.56
C THR A 19 -9.91 1.68 -23.20
N ILE A 20 -9.36 1.02 -24.23
CA ILE A 20 -9.99 -0.15 -24.88
C ILE A 20 -10.10 -1.30 -23.88
N PHE A 21 -9.03 -1.56 -23.11
CA PHE A 21 -9.05 -2.56 -22.06
C PHE A 21 -10.16 -2.28 -21.04
N GLY A 22 -10.23 -1.07 -20.47
CA GLY A 22 -11.30 -0.68 -19.55
C GLY A 22 -12.70 -0.75 -20.18
N LEU A 23 -12.83 -0.42 -21.47
CA LEU A 23 -14.10 -0.47 -22.20
C LEU A 23 -14.66 -1.90 -22.33
N VAL A 24 -13.80 -2.90 -22.59
CA VAL A 24 -14.24 -4.30 -22.67
C VAL A 24 -14.86 -4.75 -21.36
N PHE A 25 -14.21 -4.44 -20.23
CA PHE A 25 -14.73 -4.75 -18.89
C PHE A 25 -16.02 -3.99 -18.61
N LEU A 26 -16.10 -2.72 -19.00
CA LEU A 26 -17.30 -1.91 -18.85
C LEU A 26 -18.49 -2.49 -19.61
N ILE A 27 -18.31 -2.83 -20.90
CA ILE A 27 -19.35 -3.42 -21.73
C ILE A 27 -19.78 -4.78 -21.18
N ALA A 28 -18.83 -5.64 -20.79
CA ALA A 28 -19.15 -6.94 -20.23
C ALA A 28 -20.00 -6.83 -18.96
N GLY A 29 -19.60 -5.96 -18.01
CA GLY A 29 -20.36 -5.72 -16.79
C GLY A 29 -21.77 -5.17 -17.08
N LEU A 30 -21.87 -4.13 -17.91
CA LEU A 30 -23.16 -3.54 -18.27
C LEU A 30 -24.08 -4.49 -19.04
N ALA A 31 -23.53 -5.37 -19.89
CA ALA A 31 -24.32 -6.37 -20.61
C ALA A 31 -24.97 -7.37 -19.65
N VAL A 32 -24.21 -7.90 -18.69
CA VAL A 32 -24.76 -8.80 -17.65
C VAL A 32 -25.85 -8.10 -16.85
N GLY A 33 -25.60 -6.85 -16.42
CA GLY A 33 -26.59 -6.03 -15.71
C GLY A 33 -27.85 -5.78 -16.52
N PHE A 34 -27.72 -5.46 -17.81
CA PHE A 34 -28.85 -5.25 -18.71
C PHE A 34 -29.72 -6.51 -18.81
N PHE A 35 -29.13 -7.69 -19.00
CA PHE A 35 -29.89 -8.94 -19.03
C PHE A 35 -30.55 -9.25 -17.67
N ALA A 36 -29.90 -8.92 -16.55
CA ALA A 36 -30.46 -9.12 -15.21
C ALA A 36 -31.68 -8.23 -14.99
N LEU A 37 -31.56 -6.94 -15.32
CA LEU A 37 -32.64 -5.97 -15.23
C LEU A 37 -33.78 -6.27 -16.21
N LYS A 38 -33.47 -6.75 -17.42
CA LYS A 38 -34.48 -7.20 -18.38
C LYS A 38 -35.30 -8.38 -17.84
N ASN A 39 -34.64 -9.37 -17.23
CA ASN A 39 -35.33 -10.51 -16.63
C ASN A 39 -36.17 -10.10 -15.40
N LEU A 40 -35.65 -9.17 -14.58
CA LEU A 40 -36.40 -8.57 -13.48
C LEU A 40 -37.66 -7.84 -13.99
N ALA A 41 -37.53 -7.00 -15.01
CA ALA A 41 -38.66 -6.29 -15.61
C ALA A 41 -39.72 -7.24 -16.16
N ALA A 42 -39.31 -8.33 -16.82
CA ALA A 42 -40.22 -9.34 -17.31
C ALA A 42 -40.97 -10.08 -16.18
N SER A 43 -40.28 -10.38 -15.07
CA SER A 43 -40.87 -10.98 -13.87
C SER A 43 -41.87 -10.03 -13.19
N LEU A 44 -41.54 -8.73 -13.10
CA LEU A 44 -42.45 -7.70 -12.57
C LEU A 44 -43.68 -7.54 -13.46
N GLN A 45 -43.53 -7.53 -14.78
CA GLN A 45 -44.66 -7.51 -15.71
C GLN A 45 -45.54 -8.76 -15.57
N ALA A 46 -44.93 -9.93 -15.37
CA ALA A 46 -45.65 -11.16 -15.14
C ALA A 46 -46.41 -11.22 -13.80
N SER A 47 -46.23 -10.23 -12.91
CA SER A 47 -47.01 -10.15 -11.67
C SER A 47 -48.48 -9.81 -11.91
N SER A 48 -48.82 -9.22 -13.06
CA SER A 48 -50.21 -8.97 -13.48
C SER A 48 -50.77 -10.07 -14.40
N TRP A 49 -50.03 -11.14 -14.65
CA TRP A 49 -50.48 -12.24 -15.52
C TRP A 49 -51.49 -13.14 -14.81
N VAL A 50 -52.34 -13.81 -15.59
CA VAL A 50 -53.46 -14.60 -15.07
C VAL A 50 -53.02 -16.01 -14.72
N GLU A 51 -53.40 -16.51 -13.54
CA GLU A 51 -53.17 -17.90 -13.13
C GLU A 51 -54.02 -18.83 -13.98
N THR A 52 -53.39 -19.75 -14.69
CA THR A 52 -54.07 -20.70 -15.58
C THR A 52 -53.53 -22.11 -15.35
N PRO A 53 -54.40 -23.11 -15.12
CA PRO A 53 -53.97 -24.51 -15.04
C PRO A 53 -53.28 -24.97 -16.32
N ALA A 54 -52.09 -25.56 -16.18
CA ALA A 54 -51.27 -26.05 -17.26
C ALA A 54 -50.85 -27.51 -17.05
N GLN A 55 -50.84 -28.29 -18.11
CA GLN A 55 -50.34 -29.66 -18.13
C GLN A 55 -48.90 -29.70 -18.64
N VAL A 56 -48.01 -30.33 -17.88
CA VAL A 56 -46.62 -30.54 -18.28
C VAL A 56 -46.56 -31.55 -19.42
N VAL A 57 -45.88 -31.18 -20.51
CA VAL A 57 -45.70 -32.02 -21.70
C VAL A 57 -44.31 -32.69 -21.69
N SER A 58 -43.26 -31.97 -21.30
CA SER A 58 -41.89 -32.49 -21.16
C SER A 58 -41.13 -31.80 -20.03
N ALA A 59 -40.20 -32.52 -19.40
CA ALA A 59 -39.42 -32.04 -18.25
C ALA A 59 -38.03 -32.70 -18.19
N ASP A 60 -37.00 -31.93 -18.56
CA ASP A 60 -35.63 -32.38 -18.70
C ASP A 60 -34.65 -31.44 -18.00
N LEU A 61 -33.71 -32.03 -17.26
CA LEU A 61 -32.60 -31.31 -16.64
C LEU A 61 -31.37 -31.44 -17.54
N LYS A 62 -30.93 -30.33 -18.14
CA LYS A 62 -29.63 -30.28 -18.83
C LYS A 62 -28.51 -30.06 -17.81
N VAL A 63 -27.50 -30.92 -17.87
CA VAL A 63 -26.31 -30.86 -17.03
C VAL A 63 -25.10 -30.62 -17.92
N ASN A 64 -24.34 -29.57 -17.63
CA ASN A 64 -23.09 -29.28 -18.31
C ASN A 64 -21.94 -29.45 -17.31
N HIS A 65 -21.05 -30.39 -17.58
CA HIS A 65 -19.82 -30.58 -16.82
C HIS A 65 -18.71 -29.75 -17.44
N GLY A 66 -18.20 -28.75 -16.71
CA GLY A 66 -16.98 -28.03 -17.05
C GLY A 66 -15.83 -28.45 -16.14
N ASP A 67 -14.62 -27.99 -16.47
CA ASP A 67 -13.40 -28.33 -15.72
C ASP A 67 -13.45 -27.87 -14.25
N ASP A 68 -14.05 -26.69 -14.00
CA ASP A 68 -14.11 -26.09 -12.66
C ASP A 68 -15.46 -26.26 -11.94
N SER A 69 -16.55 -26.46 -12.69
CA SER A 69 -17.90 -26.58 -12.09
C SER A 69 -18.92 -27.26 -13.00
N THR A 70 -19.94 -27.85 -12.38
CA THR A 70 -21.13 -28.38 -13.08
C THR A 70 -22.26 -27.35 -13.02
N THR A 71 -22.90 -27.08 -14.17
CA THR A 71 -24.06 -26.17 -14.27
C THR A 71 -25.30 -26.91 -14.75
N TYR A 72 -26.46 -26.39 -14.37
CA TYR A 72 -27.76 -27.01 -14.58
C TYR A 72 -28.71 -26.07 -15.30
N LYS A 73 -29.62 -26.62 -16.09
CA LYS A 73 -30.71 -25.87 -16.72
C LYS A 73 -31.98 -26.72 -16.80
N ALA A 74 -33.05 -26.24 -16.20
CA ALA A 74 -34.39 -26.80 -16.39
C ALA A 74 -34.90 -26.48 -17.79
N THR A 75 -35.33 -27.51 -18.52
CA THR A 75 -35.90 -27.40 -19.87
C THR A 75 -37.16 -28.25 -19.96
N GLY A 76 -38.09 -27.86 -20.83
CA GLY A 76 -39.36 -28.55 -20.91
C GLY A 76 -40.42 -27.74 -21.64
N SER A 77 -41.64 -28.24 -21.64
CA SER A 77 -42.79 -27.56 -22.22
C SER A 77 -44.07 -27.90 -21.48
N PHE A 78 -45.05 -27.00 -21.55
CA PHE A 78 -46.35 -27.17 -20.94
C PHE A 78 -47.45 -26.64 -21.86
N ARG A 79 -48.65 -27.21 -21.70
CA ARG A 79 -49.85 -26.89 -22.47
C ARG A 79 -50.91 -26.32 -21.55
N TYR A 80 -51.58 -25.26 -21.99
CA TYR A 80 -52.62 -24.59 -21.23
C TYR A 80 -53.76 -24.16 -22.16
N GLN A 81 -54.93 -23.90 -21.58
CA GLN A 81 -56.06 -23.32 -22.31
C GLN A 81 -56.34 -21.92 -21.80
N PHE A 82 -56.47 -20.98 -22.72
CA PHE A 82 -56.81 -19.60 -22.41
C PHE A 82 -57.85 -19.12 -23.43
N ASN A 83 -58.97 -18.57 -22.95
CA ASN A 83 -60.11 -18.14 -23.78
C ASN A 83 -60.56 -19.20 -24.81
N GLY A 84 -60.63 -20.47 -24.40
CA GLY A 84 -61.09 -21.58 -25.26
C GLY A 84 -60.07 -22.06 -26.30
N LYS A 85 -58.88 -21.45 -26.38
CA LYS A 85 -57.80 -21.87 -27.29
C LYS A 85 -56.68 -22.55 -26.51
N THR A 86 -56.14 -23.62 -27.10
CA THR A 86 -55.02 -24.37 -26.52
C THR A 86 -53.69 -23.79 -27.00
N TYR A 87 -52.78 -23.55 -26.06
CA TYR A 87 -51.45 -23.02 -26.30
C TYR A 87 -50.39 -23.96 -25.73
N THR A 88 -49.16 -23.86 -26.22
CA THR A 88 -48.01 -24.59 -25.69
C THR A 88 -46.83 -23.63 -25.58
N SER A 89 -46.18 -23.61 -24.40
CA SER A 89 -45.00 -22.77 -24.14
C SER A 89 -43.84 -23.65 -23.70
N GLY A 90 -42.63 -23.30 -24.16
CA GLY A 90 -41.37 -23.88 -23.68
C GLY A 90 -40.61 -22.96 -22.71
N LYS A 91 -41.18 -21.81 -22.35
CA LYS A 91 -40.54 -20.83 -21.47
C LYS A 91 -40.94 -21.12 -20.03
N LEU A 92 -40.07 -21.78 -19.28
CA LEU A 92 -40.40 -22.21 -17.91
C LEU A 92 -40.31 -21.07 -16.89
N TYR A 93 -39.34 -20.18 -17.04
CA TYR A 93 -39.05 -19.07 -16.11
C TYR A 93 -38.38 -17.90 -16.84
N PHE A 94 -38.34 -16.73 -16.21
CA PHE A 94 -37.49 -15.61 -16.63
C PHE A 94 -36.12 -15.76 -15.99
N GLY A 95 -35.07 -15.95 -16.79
CA GLY A 95 -33.77 -16.16 -16.20
C GLY A 95 -32.65 -16.32 -17.20
N PHE A 96 -31.48 -16.57 -16.64
CA PHE A 96 -30.27 -16.89 -17.37
C PHE A 96 -30.25 -18.37 -17.74
N GLY A 97 -29.34 -18.75 -18.63
CA GLY A 97 -29.24 -20.11 -19.18
C GLY A 97 -28.94 -21.18 -18.14
N SER A 98 -27.80 -21.85 -18.26
CA SER A 98 -27.37 -22.80 -17.24
C SER A 98 -26.70 -22.04 -16.09
N ASP A 99 -26.91 -22.49 -14.86
CA ASP A 99 -26.22 -21.98 -13.68
C ASP A 99 -26.10 -23.05 -12.58
N ASN A 100 -25.32 -22.78 -11.55
CA ASN A 100 -25.11 -23.63 -10.38
C ASN A 100 -25.56 -22.95 -9.08
N VAL A 101 -26.49 -21.99 -9.18
CA VAL A 101 -26.93 -21.17 -8.04
C VAL A 101 -28.18 -21.77 -7.40
N GLY A 102 -27.96 -22.49 -6.30
CA GLY A 102 -29.01 -23.19 -5.55
C GLY A 102 -29.54 -24.44 -6.28
N SER A 103 -30.65 -24.99 -5.80
CA SER A 103 -31.29 -26.22 -6.32
C SER A 103 -32.44 -25.95 -7.31
N PHE A 104 -32.65 -24.69 -7.71
CA PHE A 104 -33.81 -24.24 -8.49
C PHE A 104 -34.13 -25.12 -9.71
N HIS A 105 -33.12 -25.48 -10.52
CA HIS A 105 -33.34 -26.24 -11.75
C HIS A 105 -33.77 -27.68 -11.47
N GLN A 106 -33.16 -28.30 -10.46
CA GLN A 106 -33.48 -29.66 -10.04
C GLN A 106 -34.89 -29.71 -9.46
N ASP A 107 -35.22 -28.78 -8.57
CA ASP A 107 -36.53 -28.71 -7.91
C ASP A 107 -37.64 -28.48 -8.94
N LEU A 108 -37.46 -27.54 -9.86
CA LEU A 108 -38.43 -27.27 -10.93
C LEU A 108 -38.66 -28.50 -11.82
N VAL A 109 -37.60 -29.19 -12.25
CA VAL A 109 -37.74 -30.39 -13.07
C VAL A 109 -38.40 -31.53 -12.29
N ASN A 110 -38.06 -31.69 -11.00
CA ASN A 110 -38.67 -32.69 -10.13
C ASN A 110 -40.17 -32.45 -9.94
N ASP A 111 -40.58 -31.20 -9.76
CA ASP A 111 -41.99 -30.81 -9.64
C ASP A 111 -42.74 -31.03 -10.95
N MET A 112 -42.13 -30.66 -12.08
CA MET A 112 -42.72 -30.91 -13.40
C MET A 112 -42.89 -32.41 -13.68
N ARG A 113 -41.88 -33.24 -13.40
CA ARG A 113 -41.96 -34.70 -13.56
C ARG A 113 -43.01 -35.32 -12.64
N ARG A 114 -43.12 -34.83 -11.41
CA ARG A 114 -44.16 -35.26 -10.46
C ARG A 114 -45.55 -34.94 -10.99
N SER A 115 -45.77 -33.71 -11.47
CA SER A 115 -47.05 -33.29 -12.06
C SER A 115 -47.42 -34.13 -13.28
N GLN A 116 -46.45 -34.41 -14.16
CA GLN A 116 -46.63 -35.23 -15.34
C GLN A 116 -47.02 -36.68 -14.98
N SER A 117 -46.31 -37.30 -14.03
CA SER A 117 -46.57 -38.69 -13.60
C SER A 117 -47.95 -38.88 -12.95
N ARG A 118 -48.45 -37.83 -12.26
CA ARG A 118 -49.73 -37.84 -11.55
C ARG A 118 -50.88 -37.29 -12.39
N GLN A 119 -50.64 -36.88 -13.64
CA GLN A 119 -51.61 -36.19 -14.50
C GLN A 119 -52.25 -34.97 -13.81
N GLN A 120 -51.47 -34.28 -12.97
CA GLN A 120 -51.90 -33.07 -12.26
C GLN A 120 -51.51 -31.83 -13.07
N SER A 121 -52.28 -30.76 -12.90
CA SER A 121 -51.97 -29.45 -13.47
C SER A 121 -51.05 -28.64 -12.55
N MET A 122 -50.09 -27.94 -13.14
CA MET A 122 -49.33 -26.87 -12.47
C MET A 122 -49.96 -25.51 -12.80
N SER A 123 -49.77 -24.52 -11.93
CA SER A 123 -50.12 -23.13 -12.25
C SER A 123 -49.13 -22.56 -13.26
N ALA A 124 -49.64 -22.06 -14.39
CA ALA A 124 -48.90 -21.22 -15.32
C ALA A 124 -49.43 -19.78 -15.28
N TRP A 125 -48.55 -18.83 -15.54
CA TRP A 125 -48.88 -17.42 -15.63
C TRP A 125 -48.96 -17.05 -17.10
N VAL A 126 -50.15 -16.65 -17.56
CA VAL A 126 -50.43 -16.33 -18.97
C VAL A 126 -50.61 -14.83 -19.12
N ASN A 127 -49.90 -14.24 -20.09
CA ASN A 127 -50.07 -12.83 -20.44
C ASN A 127 -51.47 -12.62 -21.06
N PRO A 128 -52.38 -11.86 -20.42
CA PRO A 128 -53.73 -11.67 -20.95
C PRO A 128 -53.75 -10.89 -22.27
N ASP A 129 -52.79 -9.99 -22.48
CA ASP A 129 -52.68 -9.17 -23.70
C ASP A 129 -52.06 -9.95 -24.87
N ASN A 130 -51.25 -10.97 -24.56
CA ASN A 130 -50.66 -11.87 -25.54
C ASN A 130 -50.64 -13.32 -25.02
N PRO A 131 -51.75 -14.10 -25.15
CA PRO A 131 -51.85 -15.44 -24.57
C PRO A 131 -50.91 -16.50 -25.15
N SER A 132 -50.05 -16.14 -26.12
CA SER A 132 -48.95 -17.01 -26.56
C SER A 132 -47.75 -16.97 -25.61
N GLU A 133 -47.66 -15.95 -24.75
CA GLU A 133 -46.64 -15.79 -23.74
C GLU A 133 -47.12 -16.33 -22.39
N ALA A 134 -46.46 -17.38 -21.91
CA ALA A 134 -46.71 -17.92 -20.58
C ALA A 134 -45.44 -18.50 -19.96
N VAL A 135 -45.37 -18.49 -18.63
CA VAL A 135 -44.30 -19.09 -17.82
C VAL A 135 -44.85 -19.92 -16.67
N LEU A 136 -44.10 -20.91 -16.17
CA LEU A 136 -44.47 -21.65 -14.96
C LEU A 136 -44.05 -20.87 -13.70
N ILE A 137 -42.81 -20.36 -13.69
CA ILE A 137 -42.27 -19.60 -12.56
C ILE A 137 -42.11 -18.14 -12.98
N LYS A 138 -42.96 -17.28 -12.39
CA LYS A 138 -42.87 -15.82 -12.60
C LYS A 138 -41.91 -15.14 -11.61
N ASP A 139 -41.61 -15.76 -10.47
CA ASP A 139 -40.92 -15.09 -9.37
C ASP A 139 -39.41 -14.93 -9.62
N VAL A 140 -38.83 -13.87 -9.04
CA VAL A 140 -37.42 -13.53 -9.19
C VAL A 140 -36.55 -14.47 -8.37
N ARG A 141 -35.52 -15.05 -9.01
CA ARG A 141 -34.43 -15.75 -8.30
C ARG A 141 -33.48 -14.74 -7.67
N TRP A 142 -33.85 -14.16 -6.52
CA TRP A 142 -33.12 -13.05 -5.88
C TRP A 142 -31.63 -13.33 -5.63
N GLY A 143 -31.25 -14.56 -5.24
CA GLY A 143 -29.84 -14.93 -5.09
C GLY A 143 -29.04 -14.84 -6.39
N LEU A 144 -29.60 -15.35 -7.49
CA LEU A 144 -28.99 -15.25 -8.82
C LEU A 144 -28.97 -13.80 -9.32
N PHE A 145 -30.06 -13.05 -9.11
CA PHE A 145 -30.12 -11.63 -9.48
C PHE A 145 -29.04 -10.82 -8.75
N GLY A 146 -28.90 -10.99 -7.44
CA GLY A 146 -27.85 -10.34 -6.65
C GLY A 146 -26.45 -10.68 -7.14
N LEU A 147 -26.17 -11.96 -7.42
CA LEU A 147 -24.91 -12.40 -8.01
C LEU A 147 -24.64 -11.73 -9.37
N MET A 148 -25.65 -11.65 -10.24
CA MET A 148 -25.52 -11.01 -11.55
C MET A 148 -25.26 -9.50 -11.43
N MET A 149 -25.84 -8.83 -10.43
CA MET A 149 -25.59 -7.41 -10.16
C MET A 149 -24.19 -7.11 -9.63
N LEU A 150 -23.42 -8.11 -9.18
CA LEU A 150 -22.00 -7.94 -8.87
C LEU A 150 -21.15 -7.70 -10.12
N PHE A 151 -21.55 -8.20 -11.29
CA PHE A 151 -20.77 -8.03 -12.53
C PHE A 151 -20.71 -6.57 -13.03
N PRO A 152 -21.83 -5.82 -13.11
CA PRO A 152 -21.79 -4.38 -13.36
C PRO A 152 -20.94 -3.61 -12.35
N LEU A 153 -20.98 -3.99 -11.06
CA LEU A 153 -20.19 -3.33 -10.03
C LEU A 153 -18.69 -3.61 -10.20
N LEU A 154 -18.31 -4.88 -10.35
CA LEU A 154 -16.92 -5.33 -10.49
C LEU A 154 -16.34 -4.93 -11.84
N PHE A 155 -16.85 -5.51 -12.93
CA PHE A 155 -16.32 -5.32 -14.27
C PHE A 155 -16.66 -3.92 -14.80
N GLY A 156 -17.90 -3.46 -14.56
CA GLY A 156 -18.32 -2.12 -14.94
C GLY A 156 -17.59 -1.02 -14.17
N GLY A 157 -17.56 -1.11 -12.84
CA GLY A 157 -16.88 -0.15 -11.99
C GLY A 157 -15.37 -0.10 -12.23
N VAL A 158 -14.69 -1.26 -12.28
CA VAL A 158 -13.25 -1.32 -12.58
C VAL A 158 -12.97 -0.80 -13.99
N GLY A 159 -13.75 -1.20 -14.99
CA GLY A 159 -13.61 -0.72 -16.36
C GLY A 159 -13.72 0.81 -16.45
N ALA A 160 -14.73 1.40 -15.81
CA ALA A 160 -14.90 2.85 -15.75
C ALA A 160 -13.76 3.55 -15.00
N GLY A 161 -13.29 2.96 -13.89
CA GLY A 161 -12.15 3.44 -13.11
C GLY A 161 -10.86 3.48 -13.92
N ILE A 162 -10.54 2.40 -14.66
CA ILE A 162 -9.36 2.33 -15.54
C ILE A 162 -9.43 3.43 -16.60
N MET A 163 -10.57 3.60 -17.27
CA MET A 163 -10.73 4.66 -18.28
C MET A 163 -10.56 6.06 -17.68
N TRP A 164 -11.08 6.30 -16.48
CA TRP A 164 -10.95 7.58 -15.80
C TRP A 164 -9.49 7.88 -15.41
N ILE A 165 -8.77 6.89 -14.85
CA ILE A 165 -7.34 7.01 -14.54
C ILE A 165 -6.54 7.23 -15.83
N ALA A 166 -6.82 6.48 -16.90
CA ALA A 166 -6.15 6.64 -18.19
C ALA A 166 -6.35 8.04 -18.77
N LYS A 167 -7.58 8.58 -18.71
CA LYS A 167 -7.89 9.94 -19.19
C LYS A 167 -7.17 11.02 -18.37
N ARG A 168 -7.15 10.88 -17.04
CA ARG A 168 -6.42 11.82 -16.15
C ARG A 168 -4.91 11.74 -16.37
N GLY A 169 -4.35 10.54 -16.47
CA GLY A 169 -2.94 10.30 -16.76
C GLY A 169 -2.53 10.89 -18.11
N LYS A 170 -3.35 10.70 -19.16
CA LYS A 170 -3.12 11.34 -20.47
C LYS A 170 -3.09 12.86 -20.37
N LYS A 171 -4.05 13.46 -19.67
CA LYS A 171 -4.09 14.92 -19.51
C LYS A 171 -2.82 15.42 -18.82
N LYS A 172 -2.44 14.82 -17.68
CA LYS A 172 -1.23 15.19 -16.93
C LYS A 172 0.04 15.02 -17.78
N ALA A 173 0.18 13.90 -18.48
CA ALA A 173 1.35 13.64 -19.34
C ALA A 173 1.42 14.57 -20.56
N LEU A 174 0.28 14.97 -21.15
CA LEU A 174 0.28 15.94 -22.25
C LEU A 174 0.62 17.36 -21.78
N GLU A 175 0.09 17.76 -20.62
CA GLU A 175 0.41 19.03 -19.96
C GLU A 175 1.91 19.10 -19.62
N GLU A 176 2.47 18.02 -19.08
CA GLU A 176 3.90 17.91 -18.80
C GLU A 176 4.76 18.01 -20.08
N LEU A 177 4.37 17.33 -21.16
CA LEU A 177 5.06 17.44 -22.46
C LEU A 177 4.98 18.85 -23.06
N GLU A 178 3.92 19.61 -22.76
CA GLU A 178 3.78 21.01 -23.16
C GLU A 178 4.68 21.91 -22.31
N LEU A 179 4.70 21.72 -21.00
CA LEU A 179 5.60 22.44 -20.09
C LEU A 179 7.08 22.15 -20.40
N GLN A 180 7.44 20.91 -20.75
CA GLN A 180 8.76 20.53 -21.25
C GLN A 180 9.20 21.34 -22.47
N SER A 181 8.25 21.68 -23.36
CA SER A 181 8.55 22.49 -24.54
C SER A 181 8.68 23.98 -24.25
N ILE A 182 8.07 24.46 -23.15
CA ILE A 182 8.13 25.86 -22.72
C ILE A 182 9.37 26.11 -21.85
N TYR A 183 9.73 25.15 -20.99
CA TYR A 183 10.80 25.26 -19.99
C TYR A 183 11.88 24.17 -20.16
N PRO A 184 12.59 24.08 -21.29
CA PRO A 184 13.52 22.97 -21.54
C PRO A 184 14.67 22.86 -20.53
N GLU A 185 15.19 24.00 -20.06
CA GLU A 185 16.32 24.07 -19.11
C GLU A 185 15.88 24.07 -17.63
N GLN A 186 14.56 23.99 -17.36
CA GLN A 186 14.02 24.03 -15.99
C GLN A 186 13.11 22.82 -15.75
N PRO A 187 13.66 21.62 -15.54
CA PRO A 187 12.86 20.40 -15.40
C PRO A 187 11.87 20.41 -14.25
N TRP A 188 12.14 21.19 -13.19
CA TRP A 188 11.18 21.39 -12.10
C TRP A 188 9.89 22.08 -12.55
N MET A 189 9.92 22.87 -13.63
CA MET A 189 8.72 23.54 -14.17
C MET A 189 7.84 22.61 -15.02
N TRP A 190 8.23 21.35 -15.23
CA TRP A 190 7.44 20.41 -16.04
C TRP A 190 6.22 19.88 -15.30
N ARG A 191 6.22 19.97 -13.97
CA ARG A 191 5.08 19.59 -13.12
C ARG A 191 4.38 20.86 -12.64
N SER A 192 3.08 20.97 -12.90
CA SER A 192 2.29 22.11 -12.43
C SER A 192 2.22 22.22 -10.90
N GLU A 193 2.42 21.11 -10.19
CA GLU A 193 2.54 21.04 -8.73
C GLU A 193 3.78 21.80 -8.19
N TRP A 194 4.78 22.07 -9.03
CA TRP A 194 6.04 22.70 -8.66
C TRP A 194 6.20 24.12 -9.24
N HIS A 195 5.13 24.71 -9.77
CA HIS A 195 5.18 26.10 -10.26
C HIS A 195 5.15 27.13 -9.13
N THR A 196 4.68 26.73 -7.95
CA THR A 196 4.63 27.55 -6.74
C THR A 196 5.54 26.94 -5.69
N SER A 197 6.15 27.80 -4.87
CA SER A 197 6.91 27.35 -3.70
C SER A 197 6.02 26.75 -2.60
N GLU A 198 4.69 26.95 -2.68
CA GLU A 198 3.71 26.26 -1.86
C GLU A 198 3.39 24.88 -2.44
N LEU A 199 3.73 23.83 -1.69
CA LEU A 199 3.45 22.43 -2.00
C LEU A 199 2.34 21.90 -1.09
N LEU A 200 1.35 21.21 -1.67
CA LEU A 200 0.23 20.63 -0.93
C LEU A 200 0.54 19.20 -0.47
N SER A 201 0.05 18.84 0.73
CA SER A 201 0.18 17.49 1.25
C SER A 201 -0.61 16.45 0.44
N ASN A 202 -0.08 15.23 0.30
CA ASN A 202 -0.74 14.16 -0.46
C ASN A 202 -1.92 13.49 0.28
N ASN A 203 -2.20 13.90 1.53
CA ASN A 203 -3.15 13.24 2.42
C ASN A 203 -4.59 13.23 1.89
N LYS A 204 -4.99 14.29 1.18
CA LYS A 204 -6.33 14.42 0.61
C LYS A 204 -6.59 13.39 -0.48
N ASN A 205 -5.58 13.09 -1.31
CA ASN A 205 -5.66 12.04 -2.31
C ASN A 205 -5.80 10.67 -1.65
N LEU A 206 -5.01 10.42 -0.60
CA LEU A 206 -5.07 9.19 0.19
C LEU A 206 -6.45 9.01 0.86
N LEU A 207 -7.04 10.08 1.40
CA LEU A 207 -8.38 10.07 1.97
C LEU A 207 -9.43 9.61 0.95
N TRP A 208 -9.53 10.30 -0.19
CA TRP A 208 -10.54 9.97 -1.20
C TRP A 208 -10.34 8.58 -1.80
N PHE A 209 -9.08 8.19 -2.00
CA PHE A 209 -8.75 6.82 -2.41
C PHE A 209 -9.22 5.79 -1.37
N SER A 210 -8.93 6.03 -0.08
CA SER A 210 -9.31 5.11 0.99
C SER A 210 -10.82 4.94 1.14
N ILE A 211 -11.59 6.04 1.05
CA ILE A 211 -13.05 6.02 1.08
C ILE A 211 -13.60 5.25 -0.12
N GLY A 212 -13.16 5.60 -1.33
CA GLY A 212 -13.63 4.95 -2.56
C GLY A 212 -13.34 3.45 -2.58
N PHE A 213 -12.13 3.06 -2.17
CA PHE A 213 -11.72 1.67 -2.12
C PHE A 213 -12.47 0.87 -1.03
N ALA A 214 -12.67 1.46 0.16
CA ALA A 214 -13.45 0.82 1.22
C ALA A 214 -14.91 0.60 0.80
N ILE A 215 -15.56 1.59 0.18
CA ILE A 215 -16.93 1.46 -0.33
C ILE A 215 -17.01 0.38 -1.40
N PHE A 216 -16.10 0.39 -2.37
CA PHE A 216 -16.05 -0.60 -3.44
C PHE A 216 -15.90 -2.02 -2.88
N TRP A 217 -14.91 -2.25 -2.02
CA TRP A 217 -14.66 -3.56 -1.43
C TRP A 217 -15.84 -4.07 -0.59
N ASN A 218 -16.41 -3.21 0.26
CA ASN A 218 -17.56 -3.60 1.10
C ASN A 218 -18.81 -3.86 0.27
N SER A 219 -19.03 -3.14 -0.84
CA SER A 219 -20.17 -3.37 -1.74
C SER A 219 -20.14 -4.77 -2.37
N ILE A 220 -18.94 -5.28 -2.65
CA ILE A 220 -18.74 -6.64 -3.20
C ILE A 220 -18.83 -7.69 -2.09
N SER A 221 -18.30 -7.38 -0.91
CA SER A 221 -18.16 -8.34 0.17
C SER A 221 -19.45 -8.56 0.96
N THR A 222 -20.34 -7.57 1.03
CA THR A 222 -21.54 -7.63 1.90
C THR A 222 -22.55 -8.70 1.46
N PRO A 223 -22.84 -8.93 0.16
CA PRO A 223 -23.74 -10.01 -0.27
C PRO A 223 -23.36 -11.40 0.24
N LEU A 224 -22.07 -11.64 0.47
CA LEU A 224 -21.56 -12.90 1.00
C LEU A 224 -22.14 -13.22 2.39
N LEU A 225 -22.40 -12.20 3.22
CA LEU A 225 -22.99 -12.37 4.56
C LEU A 225 -24.42 -12.92 4.51
N PHE A 226 -25.14 -12.71 3.41
CA PHE A 226 -26.50 -13.24 3.22
C PHE A 226 -26.50 -14.64 2.59
N ILE A 227 -25.47 -14.97 1.82
CA ILE A 227 -25.35 -16.26 1.11
C ILE A 227 -24.73 -17.33 2.02
N LEU A 228 -23.75 -16.95 2.85
CA LEU A 228 -22.99 -17.89 3.69
C LEU A 228 -23.83 -18.71 4.67
N PRO A 229 -24.86 -18.18 5.37
CA PRO A 229 -25.64 -18.97 6.29
C PRO A 229 -26.30 -20.19 5.63
N HIS A 230 -26.84 -20.02 4.42
CA HIS A 230 -27.43 -21.13 3.65
C HIS A 230 -26.38 -22.19 3.26
N GLU A 231 -25.18 -21.75 2.87
CA GLU A 231 -24.11 -22.66 2.47
C GLU A 231 -23.53 -23.46 3.66
N VAL A 232 -23.40 -22.82 4.83
CA VAL A 232 -22.81 -23.45 6.02
C VAL A 232 -23.84 -24.28 6.78
N LEU A 233 -25.03 -23.75 7.03
CA LEU A 233 -26.05 -24.39 7.87
C LEU A 233 -26.84 -25.46 7.11
N ASP A 234 -27.23 -25.18 5.86
CA ASP A 234 -28.11 -26.10 5.13
C ASP A 234 -27.32 -27.16 4.33
N LYS A 235 -26.12 -26.81 3.85
CA LYS A 235 -25.28 -27.72 3.05
C LYS A 235 -24.07 -28.31 3.79
N ASN A 236 -23.89 -28.01 5.08
CA ASN A 236 -22.74 -28.44 5.90
C ASN A 236 -21.37 -28.14 5.28
N ASN A 237 -21.27 -27.10 4.45
CA ASN A 237 -20.03 -26.71 3.78
C ASN A 237 -19.25 -25.72 4.65
N TYR A 238 -18.59 -26.22 5.69
CA TYR A 238 -17.83 -25.38 6.61
C TYR A 238 -16.64 -24.65 5.96
N LEU A 239 -16.12 -25.13 4.81
CA LEU A 239 -15.08 -24.42 4.06
C LEU A 239 -15.55 -23.04 3.55
N ALA A 240 -16.86 -22.86 3.35
CA ALA A 240 -17.42 -21.57 2.96
C ALA A 240 -17.14 -20.45 3.99
N LEU A 241 -16.91 -20.78 5.26
CA LEU A 241 -16.56 -19.81 6.31
C LEU A 241 -15.28 -19.01 6.01
N ILE A 242 -14.38 -19.53 5.17
CA ILE A 242 -13.21 -18.78 4.67
C ILE A 242 -13.64 -17.48 3.97
N GLY A 243 -14.82 -17.47 3.35
CA GLY A 243 -15.42 -16.28 2.76
C GLY A 243 -15.58 -15.10 3.73
N LEU A 244 -15.74 -15.34 5.04
CA LEU A 244 -15.84 -14.28 6.06
C LEU A 244 -14.57 -13.43 6.20
N LEU A 245 -13.44 -13.87 5.65
CA LEU A 245 -12.24 -13.05 5.55
C LEU A 245 -12.47 -11.79 4.70
N PHE A 246 -13.29 -11.85 3.65
CA PHE A 246 -13.56 -10.71 2.78
C PHE A 246 -14.26 -9.56 3.53
N PRO A 247 -15.36 -9.79 4.30
CA PRO A 247 -15.97 -8.74 5.12
C PRO A 247 -15.04 -8.24 6.21
N LEU A 248 -14.22 -9.12 6.80
CA LEU A 248 -13.25 -8.73 7.84
C LEU A 248 -12.18 -7.78 7.29
N VAL A 249 -11.67 -8.03 6.08
CA VAL A 249 -10.83 -7.08 5.35
C VAL A 249 -11.59 -5.78 5.08
N GLY A 250 -12.88 -5.86 4.72
CA GLY A 250 -13.75 -4.70 4.51
C GLY A 250 -13.88 -3.80 5.75
N ILE A 251 -13.99 -4.38 6.94
CA ILE A 251 -13.99 -3.65 8.22
C ILE A 251 -12.64 -2.97 8.45
N GLY A 252 -11.52 -3.66 8.19
CA GLY A 252 -10.18 -3.08 8.28
C GLY A 252 -10.00 -1.89 7.33
N LEU A 253 -10.47 -1.99 6.10
CA LEU A 253 -10.45 -0.90 5.11
C LEU A 253 -11.35 0.27 5.54
N ALA A 254 -12.52 -0.01 6.11
CA ALA A 254 -13.40 1.03 6.65
C ALA A 254 -12.75 1.76 7.84
N ALA A 255 -12.11 1.03 8.75
CA ALA A 255 -11.35 1.62 9.86
C ALA A 255 -10.19 2.49 9.35
N TRP A 256 -9.47 2.04 8.32
CA TRP A 256 -8.43 2.82 7.66
C TRP A 256 -8.98 4.10 7.02
N ALA A 257 -10.10 4.03 6.29
CA ALA A 257 -10.75 5.21 5.71
C ALA A 257 -11.24 6.19 6.78
N VAL A 258 -11.82 5.70 7.88
CA VAL A 258 -12.20 6.51 9.04
C VAL A 258 -10.99 7.17 9.68
N ARG A 259 -9.87 6.45 9.87
CA ARG A 259 -8.63 7.03 10.39
C ARG A 259 -8.14 8.19 9.52
N ASN A 260 -8.07 8.00 8.20
CA ASN A 260 -7.68 9.07 7.27
C ASN A 260 -8.65 10.26 7.30
N TYR A 261 -9.96 9.99 7.43
CA TYR A 261 -10.98 11.04 7.54
C TYR A 261 -10.82 11.83 8.84
N LEU A 262 -10.62 11.16 9.97
CA LEU A 262 -10.40 11.82 11.26
C LEU A 262 -9.12 12.65 11.25
N GLN A 263 -8.05 12.16 10.63
CA GLN A 263 -6.80 12.91 10.46
C GLN A 263 -7.03 14.18 9.62
N TRP A 264 -7.66 14.05 8.44
CA TRP A 264 -7.95 15.21 7.58
C TRP A 264 -8.91 16.20 8.25
N LYS A 265 -9.94 15.72 8.95
CA LYS A 265 -10.87 16.57 9.70
C LYS A 265 -10.18 17.32 10.83
N ARG A 266 -9.20 16.69 11.50
CA ARG A 266 -8.47 17.29 12.63
C ARG A 266 -7.45 18.32 12.17
N PHE A 267 -6.68 18.04 11.12
CA PHE A 267 -5.52 18.85 10.74
C PHE A 267 -5.68 19.67 9.45
N GLY A 268 -6.68 19.35 8.63
CA GLY A 268 -6.87 19.98 7.32
C GLY A 268 -5.82 19.55 6.29
N GLU A 269 -5.63 20.39 5.28
CA GLU A 269 -4.65 20.20 4.21
C GLU A 269 -3.40 21.04 4.53
N SER A 270 -2.34 20.37 5.01
CA SER A 270 -1.07 21.03 5.31
C SER A 270 -0.37 21.50 4.03
N LYS A 271 0.39 22.58 4.18
CA LYS A 271 1.18 23.18 3.10
C LYS A 271 2.65 23.25 3.51
N LEU A 272 3.54 23.06 2.56
CA LEU A 272 4.97 23.25 2.72
C LEU A 272 5.40 24.40 1.81
N THR A 273 5.93 25.48 2.38
CA THR A 273 6.41 26.63 1.63
C THR A 273 7.92 26.60 1.56
N LEU A 274 8.49 26.41 0.38
CA LEU A 274 9.93 26.47 0.15
C LEU A 274 10.39 27.94 0.07
N GLN A 275 11.52 28.28 0.68
CA GLN A 275 12.11 29.62 0.52
C GLN A 275 12.75 29.79 -0.85
N GLU A 276 13.36 28.72 -1.38
CA GLU A 276 13.96 28.66 -2.70
C GLU A 276 13.37 27.51 -3.52
N LEU A 277 13.09 27.77 -4.79
CA LEU A 277 12.50 26.82 -5.72
C LEU A 277 13.30 26.82 -7.03
N PRO A 278 13.86 25.67 -7.46
CA PRO A 278 13.89 24.39 -6.76
C PRO A 278 14.86 24.39 -5.58
N ALA A 279 14.76 23.39 -4.71
CA ALA A 279 15.81 23.12 -3.74
C ALA A 279 17.07 22.60 -4.45
N ARG A 280 18.25 22.99 -3.96
CA ARG A 280 19.53 22.67 -4.61
C ARG A 280 20.35 21.65 -3.83
N LEU A 281 20.93 20.69 -4.53
CA LEU A 281 21.89 19.75 -3.93
C LEU A 281 23.13 20.51 -3.43
N GLY A 282 23.65 20.10 -2.28
CA GLY A 282 24.81 20.76 -1.65
C GLY A 282 24.47 22.02 -0.85
N GLN A 283 23.28 22.61 -1.04
CA GLN A 283 22.81 23.79 -0.32
C GLN A 283 21.85 23.44 0.82
N THR A 284 21.47 24.45 1.60
CA THR A 284 20.52 24.29 2.70
C THR A 284 19.09 24.46 2.21
N LEU A 285 18.29 23.40 2.28
CA LEU A 285 16.84 23.46 2.14
C LEU A 285 16.23 24.19 3.34
N ARG A 286 15.60 25.34 3.08
CA ARG A 286 14.79 26.09 4.05
C ARG A 286 13.33 26.06 3.64
N ALA A 287 12.47 25.63 4.55
CA ALA A 287 11.03 25.52 4.29
C ALA A 287 10.21 25.80 5.54
N ASN A 288 8.96 26.21 5.37
CA ASN A 288 8.01 26.36 6.45
C ASN A 288 6.87 25.37 6.27
N LEU A 289 6.61 24.54 7.28
CA LEU A 289 5.47 23.64 7.32
C LEU A 289 4.30 24.35 8.01
N HIS A 290 3.26 24.63 7.24
CA HIS A 290 2.02 25.22 7.73
C HIS A 290 0.99 24.13 8.04
N ILE A 291 0.52 24.07 9.30
CA ILE A 291 -0.56 23.17 9.75
C ILE A 291 -1.77 24.03 10.14
N PRO A 292 -2.87 24.00 9.36
CA PRO A 292 -4.02 24.89 9.58
C PRO A 292 -4.71 24.73 10.95
N ALA A 293 -4.55 23.57 11.60
CA ALA A 293 -5.20 23.27 12.86
C ALA A 293 -4.36 23.65 14.07
N GLU A 294 -5.03 24.03 15.16
CA GLU A 294 -4.40 24.21 16.45
C GLU A 294 -3.93 22.87 17.05
N ILE A 295 -2.71 22.85 17.58
CA ILE A 295 -2.18 21.72 18.34
C ILE A 295 -2.24 22.08 19.82
N LYS A 296 -3.01 21.33 20.59
CA LYS A 296 -3.27 21.59 22.02
C LYS A 296 -2.27 20.93 22.97
N GLU A 297 -1.70 19.83 22.53
CA GLU A 297 -0.76 19.01 23.30
C GLU A 297 0.66 19.38 22.91
N SER A 298 1.55 19.51 23.88
CA SER A 298 2.98 19.54 23.57
C SER A 298 3.41 18.18 23.03
N GLY A 299 4.22 18.19 21.99
CA GLY A 299 4.68 16.97 21.33
C GLY A 299 5.95 17.23 20.55
N GLU A 300 6.48 16.18 19.93
CA GLU A 300 7.63 16.28 19.05
C GLU A 300 7.20 15.99 17.62
N CYS A 301 7.48 16.94 16.72
CA CYS A 301 7.30 16.75 15.28
C CYS A 301 8.58 16.16 14.70
N LEU A 302 8.48 14.94 14.17
CA LEU A 302 9.56 14.32 13.42
C LEU A 302 9.37 14.63 11.95
N VAL A 303 10.27 15.43 11.40
CA VAL A 303 10.33 15.78 9.99
C VAL A 303 11.48 15.03 9.33
N ARG A 304 11.22 14.40 8.19
CA ARG A 304 12.21 13.64 7.43
C ARG A 304 12.27 14.13 5.99
N VAL A 305 13.47 14.26 5.46
CA VAL A 305 13.70 14.47 4.02
C VAL A 305 14.39 13.23 3.47
N GLU A 306 13.83 12.67 2.40
CA GLU A 306 14.25 11.39 1.84
C GLU A 306 14.50 11.52 0.34
N CYS A 307 15.63 11.01 -0.15
CA CYS A 307 15.84 10.71 -1.57
C CYS A 307 15.49 9.23 -1.80
N ILE A 308 14.49 8.98 -2.63
CA ILE A 308 13.90 7.66 -2.86
C ILE A 308 14.06 7.29 -4.33
N HIS A 309 14.68 6.15 -4.60
CA HIS A 309 14.67 5.53 -5.91
C HIS A 309 13.46 4.59 -6.01
N LYS A 310 12.46 5.00 -6.77
CA LYS A 310 11.26 4.22 -7.04
C LYS A 310 11.38 3.55 -8.39
N TYR A 311 11.47 2.23 -8.40
CA TYR A 311 11.65 1.46 -9.61
C TYR A 311 10.68 0.30 -9.70
N THR A 312 10.37 -0.08 -10.93
CA THR A 312 9.46 -1.18 -11.23
C THR A 312 10.25 -2.29 -11.91
N SER A 313 10.21 -3.47 -11.31
CA SER A 313 10.93 -4.67 -11.78
C SER A 313 9.96 -5.76 -12.20
N GLY A 314 10.40 -6.67 -13.07
CA GLY A 314 9.61 -7.78 -13.59
C GLY A 314 8.89 -7.47 -14.92
N SER A 315 8.31 -8.52 -15.52
CA SER A 315 7.55 -8.45 -16.77
C SER A 315 6.20 -9.17 -16.60
N GLY A 316 5.19 -8.71 -17.36
CA GLY A 316 3.84 -9.27 -17.30
C GLY A 316 3.23 -9.18 -15.89
N ASP A 317 2.69 -10.31 -15.42
CA ASP A 317 1.99 -10.44 -14.14
C ASP A 317 2.93 -10.39 -12.92
N ASN A 318 4.25 -10.47 -13.13
CA ASN A 318 5.26 -10.41 -12.06
C ASN A 318 5.84 -9.00 -11.87
N ARG A 319 5.15 -7.97 -12.36
CA ARG A 319 5.57 -6.58 -12.23
C ARG A 319 5.37 -6.10 -10.79
N SER A 320 6.43 -5.63 -10.14
CA SER A 320 6.37 -5.05 -8.78
C SER A 320 7.10 -3.72 -8.71
N THR A 321 6.47 -2.73 -8.09
CA THR A 321 7.07 -1.42 -7.82
C THR A 321 7.65 -1.41 -6.41
N ARG A 322 8.87 -0.91 -6.27
CA ARG A 322 9.63 -0.85 -5.01
C ARG A 322 10.17 0.56 -4.80
N GLU A 323 10.25 0.98 -3.55
CA GLU A 323 10.92 2.22 -3.12
C GLU A 323 12.20 1.84 -2.35
N GLU A 324 13.32 2.44 -2.72
CA GLU A 324 14.61 2.29 -2.02
C GLU A 324 15.09 3.67 -1.55
N ILE A 325 15.33 3.82 -0.25
CA ILE A 325 15.79 5.09 0.33
C ILE A 325 17.30 5.25 0.09
N LYS A 326 17.70 6.08 -0.88
CA LYS A 326 19.10 6.40 -1.20
C LYS A 326 19.73 7.31 -0.15
N TRP A 327 18.98 8.27 0.36
CA TRP A 327 19.41 9.17 1.43
C TRP A 327 18.24 9.60 2.31
N GLN A 328 18.51 9.87 3.59
CA GLN A 328 17.52 10.33 4.55
C GLN A 328 18.21 11.23 5.59
N ASP A 329 17.58 12.35 5.92
CA ASP A 329 17.89 13.17 7.10
C ASP A 329 16.61 13.45 7.89
N GLU A 330 16.76 13.64 9.20
CA GLU A 330 15.64 13.81 10.13
C GLU A 330 15.89 15.03 11.01
N GLN A 331 14.85 15.83 11.24
CA GLN A 331 14.85 16.97 12.16
C GLN A 331 13.67 16.80 13.13
N ARG A 332 13.93 16.93 14.42
CA ARG A 332 12.91 16.93 15.47
C ARG A 332 12.65 18.35 15.93
N LEU A 333 11.38 18.70 15.99
CA LEU A 333 10.92 20.00 16.44
C LEU A 333 9.99 19.83 17.63
N ASN A 334 10.33 20.48 18.75
CA ASN A 334 9.44 20.54 19.89
C ASN A 334 8.26 21.47 19.58
N ILE A 335 7.05 20.93 19.66
CA ILE A 335 5.82 21.70 19.51
C ILE A 335 5.49 22.28 20.86
N ASN A 336 5.68 23.59 21.01
CA ASN A 336 5.07 24.36 22.09
C ASN A 336 3.73 24.92 21.58
N PRO A 337 2.57 24.45 22.12
CA PRO A 337 1.24 24.89 21.68
C PRO A 337 1.05 26.40 21.64
N ALA A 338 1.62 27.12 22.62
CA ALA A 338 1.42 28.56 22.74
C ALA A 338 2.09 29.36 21.63
N SER A 339 3.30 28.96 21.20
CA SER A 339 4.01 29.61 20.09
C SER A 339 3.51 29.11 18.74
N PHE A 340 3.28 27.79 18.62
CA PHE A 340 2.83 27.19 17.38
C PHE A 340 1.46 27.72 16.94
N ASN A 341 0.47 27.82 17.85
CA ASN A 341 -0.87 28.28 17.49
C ASN A 341 -0.95 29.78 17.17
N GLN A 342 0.14 30.54 17.31
CA GLN A 342 0.20 31.94 16.85
C GLN A 342 0.57 32.04 15.38
N THR A 343 1.51 31.21 14.92
CA THR A 343 2.05 31.25 13.55
C THR A 343 1.45 30.18 12.66
N HIS A 344 1.00 29.06 13.24
CA HIS A 344 0.66 27.81 12.55
C HIS A 344 1.80 27.22 11.69
N ASP A 345 3.02 27.73 11.88
CA ASP A 345 4.17 27.44 11.04
C ASP A 345 5.31 26.82 11.84
N MET A 346 5.95 25.82 11.25
CA MET A 346 7.18 25.21 11.75
C MET A 346 8.33 25.44 10.74
N PRO A 347 9.39 26.19 11.11
CA PRO A 347 10.54 26.38 10.25
C PRO A 347 11.40 25.11 10.19
N LEU A 348 11.83 24.75 8.99
CA LEU A 348 12.56 23.53 8.66
C LEU A 348 13.88 23.88 8.00
N VAL A 349 14.96 23.21 8.41
CA VAL A 349 16.31 23.44 7.90
C VAL A 349 17.04 22.10 7.70
N PHE A 350 17.38 21.80 6.46
CA PHE A 350 18.08 20.57 6.08
C PHE A 350 19.26 20.88 5.16
N LYS A 351 20.44 20.34 5.45
CA LYS A 351 21.59 20.42 4.54
C LYS A 351 21.49 19.29 3.52
N LEU A 352 21.24 19.62 2.25
CA LEU A 352 21.10 18.60 1.21
C LEU A 352 22.49 18.13 0.75
N PRO A 353 22.69 16.82 0.59
CA PRO A 353 23.96 16.27 0.13
C PRO A 353 24.21 16.60 -1.36
N ASN A 354 25.46 16.85 -1.74
CA ASN A 354 25.83 17.09 -3.14
C ASN A 354 25.96 15.80 -3.98
N ASN A 355 26.04 14.63 -3.34
CA ASN A 355 26.36 13.34 -3.99
C ASN A 355 25.14 12.43 -4.20
N GLN A 356 23.92 12.99 -4.17
CA GLN A 356 22.69 12.24 -4.36
C GLN A 356 22.04 12.56 -5.71
N PRO A 357 21.20 11.64 -6.25
CA PRO A 357 20.49 11.90 -7.49
C PRO A 357 19.54 13.10 -7.39
N ILE A 358 19.45 13.88 -8.46
CA ILE A 358 18.39 14.89 -8.63
C ILE A 358 17.01 14.24 -8.75
N SER A 359 15.97 15.06 -8.67
CA SER A 359 14.61 14.65 -8.99
C SER A 359 14.51 14.34 -10.48
N ASP A 360 14.28 13.07 -10.82
CA ASP A 360 14.27 12.59 -12.21
C ASP A 360 13.23 11.49 -12.40
N TRP A 361 12.45 11.61 -13.47
CA TRP A 361 11.45 10.64 -13.91
C TRP A 361 11.47 10.44 -15.43
N SER A 362 12.61 10.75 -16.05
CA SER A 362 12.83 10.61 -17.50
C SER A 362 12.73 9.17 -17.99
N ILE A 363 13.10 8.20 -17.13
CA ILE A 363 13.06 6.77 -17.45
C ILE A 363 11.73 6.15 -17.01
N PRO A 364 10.93 5.59 -17.93
CA PRO A 364 9.66 4.95 -17.56
C PRO A 364 9.86 3.81 -16.57
N GLY A 365 9.23 3.92 -15.41
CA GLY A 365 9.27 2.88 -14.37
C GLY A 365 10.52 2.91 -13.49
N SER A 366 11.38 3.92 -13.59
CA SER A 366 12.47 4.19 -12.65
C SER A 366 12.60 5.69 -12.44
N GLU A 367 12.29 6.17 -11.24
CA GLU A 367 12.33 7.58 -10.88
C GLU A 367 13.07 7.81 -9.56
N HIS A 368 13.78 8.93 -9.46
CA HIS A 368 14.34 9.46 -8.22
C HIS A 368 13.41 10.58 -7.74
N LEU A 369 12.80 10.38 -6.58
CA LEU A 369 11.89 11.34 -5.97
C LEU A 369 12.42 11.80 -4.62
N TRP A 370 12.21 13.07 -4.31
CA TRP A 370 12.53 13.64 -3.01
C TRP A 370 11.24 13.88 -2.23
N ARG A 371 11.18 13.34 -1.02
CA ARG A 371 9.99 13.37 -0.18
C ARG A 371 10.31 14.02 1.16
N LEU A 372 9.53 15.03 1.53
CA LEU A 372 9.49 15.55 2.89
C LEU A 372 8.27 14.95 3.59
N SER A 373 8.47 14.30 4.73
CA SER A 373 7.39 13.79 5.57
C SER A 373 7.48 14.38 6.97
N ALA A 374 6.34 14.73 7.55
CA ALA A 374 6.25 15.23 8.91
C ALA A 374 5.24 14.38 9.69
N ALA A 375 5.56 13.99 10.92
CA ALA A 375 4.68 13.21 11.77
C ALA A 375 4.75 13.68 13.23
N VAL A 376 3.60 13.65 13.90
CA VAL A 376 3.48 13.94 15.34
C VAL A 376 2.58 12.87 15.96
N ASP A 377 3.11 12.15 16.94
CA ASP A 377 2.32 11.20 17.73
C ASP A 377 1.51 11.99 18.76
N LEU A 378 0.18 11.99 18.60
CA LEU A 378 -0.73 12.76 19.43
C LEU A 378 -1.84 11.85 19.97
N PRO A 379 -2.32 12.07 21.21
CA PRO A 379 -3.52 11.39 21.68
C PRO A 379 -4.67 11.53 20.67
N GLY A 380 -5.26 10.40 20.27
CA GLY A 380 -6.30 10.33 19.25
C GLY A 380 -5.74 10.08 17.84
N ALA A 381 -6.02 10.98 16.90
CA ALA A 381 -5.54 10.88 15.53
C ALA A 381 -4.17 11.56 15.39
N ASP A 382 -3.15 10.80 15.01
CA ASP A 382 -1.79 11.29 14.76
C ASP A 382 -1.75 12.28 13.59
N TYR A 383 -0.84 13.24 13.66
CA TYR A 383 -0.50 14.06 12.50
C TYR A 383 0.48 13.30 11.61
N ALA A 384 0.21 13.26 10.31
CA ALA A 384 1.16 12.82 9.31
C ALA A 384 0.93 13.64 8.04
N ALA A 385 1.97 14.11 7.37
CA ALA A 385 1.87 14.76 6.07
C ALA A 385 3.08 14.38 5.21
N SER A 386 2.87 14.30 3.90
CA SER A 386 3.95 14.03 2.93
C SER A 386 3.87 14.96 1.74
N PHE A 387 5.02 15.50 1.33
CA PHE A 387 5.20 16.44 0.23
C PHE A 387 6.29 15.91 -0.70
N GLU A 388 6.11 16.10 -2.01
CA GLU A 388 7.16 15.83 -3.00
C GLU A 388 7.86 17.14 -3.33
N ILE A 389 9.17 17.21 -3.08
CA ILE A 389 9.96 18.44 -3.21
C ILE A 389 10.85 18.37 -4.47
N PRO A 390 10.93 19.45 -5.27
CA PRO A 390 11.84 19.50 -6.41
C PRO A 390 13.28 19.77 -5.94
N VAL A 391 14.16 18.79 -6.11
CA VAL A 391 15.59 18.91 -5.79
C VAL A 391 16.43 18.74 -7.07
N PHE A 392 17.26 19.73 -7.38
CA PHE A 392 18.05 19.82 -8.63
C PHE A 392 19.50 20.29 -8.36
N GLU A 393 20.34 20.26 -9.40
CA GLU A 393 21.71 20.78 -9.34
C GLU A 393 21.72 22.30 -9.05
N PRO A 394 22.75 22.82 -8.36
CA PRO A 394 22.95 24.26 -8.22
C PRO A 394 23.13 24.92 -9.59
N ASP A 395 22.72 26.18 -9.73
CA ASP A 395 22.96 26.91 -10.98
C ASP A 395 24.47 27.23 -11.12
N ASP A 396 25.06 26.98 -12.30
CA ASP A 396 26.48 27.19 -12.62
C ASP A 396 27.00 28.63 -12.37
N SER A 397 26.10 29.59 -12.09
CA SER A 397 26.41 31.01 -11.91
C SER A 397 26.76 31.44 -10.47
N GLN A 398 26.68 30.55 -9.48
CA GLN A 398 26.85 30.88 -8.04
C GLN A 398 28.10 30.26 -7.38
N GLU A 399 29.04 29.71 -8.15
CA GLU A 399 30.15 28.89 -7.61
C GLU A 399 31.29 29.63 -6.87
N SER A 400 31.26 30.95 -6.64
CA SER A 400 32.47 31.65 -6.17
C SER A 400 32.33 32.79 -5.15
N GLY A 401 31.17 32.99 -4.51
CA GLY A 401 31.02 34.09 -3.54
C GLY A 401 30.23 33.80 -2.25
N GLU A 402 29.45 32.72 -2.20
CA GLU A 402 28.45 32.50 -1.13
C GLU A 402 28.91 31.62 0.03
N SER A 403 30.06 30.92 -0.03
CA SER A 403 30.46 29.97 1.03
C SER A 403 30.68 30.62 2.40
N ASP A 404 31.36 31.77 2.43
CA ASP A 404 31.75 32.41 3.69
C ASP A 404 30.58 33.20 4.31
N TYR A 405 29.71 33.81 3.48
CA TYR A 405 28.50 34.48 3.94
C TYR A 405 27.41 33.50 4.37
N GLU A 406 27.25 32.36 3.68
CA GLU A 406 26.34 31.32 4.14
C GLU A 406 26.81 30.70 5.45
N GLU A 407 28.08 30.34 5.62
CA GLU A 407 28.58 29.80 6.90
C GLU A 407 28.44 30.80 8.05
N GLN A 408 28.71 32.09 7.80
CA GLN A 408 28.65 33.14 8.82
C GLN A 408 27.20 33.52 9.17
N PHE A 409 26.29 33.58 8.18
CA PHE A 409 24.85 33.76 8.41
C PHE A 409 24.22 32.51 9.05
N PHE A 410 24.69 31.31 8.71
CA PHE A 410 24.27 30.06 9.35
C PHE A 410 24.72 30.04 10.81
N ALA A 411 25.93 30.52 11.13
CA ALA A 411 26.40 30.70 12.50
C ALA A 411 25.59 31.74 13.28
N GLU A 412 25.18 32.84 12.64
CA GLU A 412 24.36 33.90 13.26
C GLU A 412 22.90 33.46 13.46
N MET A 413 22.34 32.66 12.55
CA MET A 413 21.01 32.04 12.68
C MET A 413 21.01 30.83 13.63
N LEU A 414 22.14 30.14 13.79
CA LEU A 414 22.37 29.13 14.84
C LEU A 414 22.31 29.77 16.25
N ASP A 415 22.67 31.05 16.37
CA ASP A 415 22.61 31.81 17.63
C ASP A 415 21.20 32.39 17.90
N ASP A 416 20.50 32.90 16.88
CA ASP A 416 19.16 33.52 17.03
C ASP A 416 18.01 32.48 17.13
N ASN A 417 18.16 31.29 16.54
CA ASN A 417 17.23 30.16 16.68
C ASN A 417 17.92 28.99 17.37
N ALA A 418 17.93 29.01 18.71
CA ALA A 418 18.54 28.02 19.61
C ALA A 418 17.99 26.55 19.51
N ASN A 419 17.38 26.14 18.39
CA ASN A 419 16.73 24.84 18.19
C ASN A 419 16.97 24.23 16.79
N ILE A 420 18.13 24.46 16.16
CA ILE A 420 18.52 23.59 15.02
C ILE A 420 18.96 22.25 15.61
N ASP A 421 18.10 21.24 15.51
CA ASP A 421 18.35 19.87 15.97
C ASP A 421 19.63 19.30 15.35
N GLN A 422 20.72 19.27 16.13
CA GLN A 422 22.00 18.66 15.75
C GLN A 422 22.02 17.14 16.02
N GLY A 423 20.87 16.57 16.39
CA GLY A 423 20.76 15.20 16.86
C GLY A 423 21.09 15.06 18.35
N ASP A 424 20.48 14.07 18.97
CA ASP A 424 20.69 13.72 20.38
C ASP A 424 21.06 12.26 20.50
N TRP A 425 22.36 12.01 20.66
CA TRP A 425 22.92 10.67 20.80
C TRP A 425 22.28 9.88 21.95
N SER A 426 21.75 10.54 22.99
CA SER A 426 21.15 9.84 24.13
C SER A 426 19.88 9.07 23.78
N ARG A 427 19.25 9.41 22.65
CA ARG A 427 18.02 8.78 22.14
C ARG A 427 18.24 7.50 21.35
N LEU A 428 19.50 7.12 21.09
CA LEU A 428 19.86 5.91 20.34
C LEU A 428 19.64 4.60 21.11
N ASN A 429 18.73 4.57 22.10
CA ASN A 429 18.30 3.40 22.87
C ASN A 429 19.46 2.49 23.29
N PHE A 430 20.47 3.10 23.93
CA PHE A 430 21.59 2.41 24.55
C PHE A 430 21.64 2.73 26.04
N THR A 431 22.37 1.89 26.79
CA THR A 431 22.64 2.13 28.21
C THR A 431 24.07 2.65 28.36
N LEU A 432 24.24 3.68 29.17
CA LEU A 432 25.52 4.30 29.44
C LEU A 432 26.05 3.79 30.78
N ASP A 433 27.28 3.28 30.77
CA ASP A 433 27.97 2.80 31.96
C ASP A 433 29.36 3.44 32.04
N GLN A 434 29.83 3.69 33.25
CA GLN A 434 31.19 4.20 33.50
C GLN A 434 32.04 3.07 34.07
N ASN A 435 33.02 2.61 33.30
CA ASN A 435 33.95 1.58 33.72
C ASN A 435 35.35 2.14 33.91
N VAL A 436 36.23 1.36 34.56
CA VAL A 436 37.65 1.69 34.75
C VAL A 436 38.38 1.95 33.42
N HIS A 437 37.83 1.41 32.31
CA HIS A 437 38.34 1.56 30.95
C HIS A 437 37.72 2.73 30.17
N GLY A 438 36.93 3.59 30.81
CA GLY A 438 36.27 4.74 30.19
C GLY A 438 34.74 4.59 30.10
N ARG A 439 34.14 5.39 29.22
CA ARG A 439 32.69 5.44 29.05
C ARG A 439 32.23 4.33 28.11
N GLN A 440 31.26 3.54 28.55
CA GLN A 440 30.74 2.41 27.81
C GLN A 440 29.32 2.69 27.29
N TYR A 441 29.17 2.58 25.98
CA TYR A 441 27.93 2.67 25.23
C TYR A 441 27.43 1.26 24.92
N ILE A 442 26.41 0.79 25.64
CA ILE A 442 25.90 -0.59 25.56
C ILE A 442 24.62 -0.62 24.75
N PHE A 443 24.68 -1.21 23.56
CA PHE A 443 23.53 -1.46 22.71
C PHE A 443 22.89 -2.79 23.08
N GLY A 444 21.67 -2.71 23.61
CA GLY A 444 20.93 -3.84 24.15
C GLY A 444 20.50 -4.86 23.10
N ARG A 445 19.99 -6.00 23.58
CA ARG A 445 19.40 -7.08 22.78
C ARG A 445 18.04 -6.68 22.21
N ALA A 446 17.59 -7.35 21.14
CA ALA A 446 16.24 -7.23 20.59
C ALA A 446 15.78 -5.80 20.25
N ARG A 447 16.70 -4.97 19.70
CA ARG A 447 16.40 -3.57 19.35
C ARG A 447 15.33 -3.44 18.26
N LEU A 448 15.34 -4.34 17.28
CA LEU A 448 14.34 -4.42 16.22
C LEU A 448 13.21 -5.37 16.62
N LYS A 449 12.40 -4.97 17.60
CA LYS A 449 11.33 -5.83 18.16
C LYS A 449 10.41 -6.40 17.07
N SER A 450 10.00 -5.57 16.10
CA SER A 450 9.17 -5.98 14.97
C SER A 450 9.81 -7.09 14.13
N MET A 451 11.09 -6.95 13.80
CA MET A 451 11.85 -7.98 13.08
C MET A 451 12.01 -9.26 13.92
N CYS A 452 12.27 -9.12 15.23
CA CYS A 452 12.38 -10.25 16.14
C CYS A 452 11.07 -11.07 16.17
N PHE A 453 9.93 -10.40 16.37
CA PHE A 453 8.62 -11.04 16.35
C PHE A 453 8.26 -11.60 14.97
N GLY A 454 8.52 -10.85 13.89
CA GLY A 454 8.24 -11.27 12.52
C GLY A 454 8.98 -12.55 12.13
N LEU A 455 10.30 -12.60 12.35
CA LEU A 455 11.09 -13.81 12.10
C LEU A 455 10.67 -14.97 12.99
N SER A 456 10.33 -14.72 14.26
CA SER A 456 9.84 -15.76 15.17
C SER A 456 8.50 -16.35 14.71
N LEU A 457 7.56 -15.49 14.28
CA LEU A 457 6.25 -15.92 13.77
C LEU A 457 6.40 -16.71 12.47
N MET A 458 7.22 -16.23 11.52
CA MET A 458 7.47 -16.97 10.28
C MET A 458 8.17 -18.31 10.56
N ALA A 459 9.14 -18.35 11.48
CA ALA A 459 9.77 -19.60 11.89
C ALA A 459 8.73 -20.61 12.45
N LEU A 460 7.78 -20.14 13.26
CA LEU A 460 6.68 -20.97 13.78
C LEU A 460 5.73 -21.44 12.68
N ILE A 461 5.35 -20.58 11.74
CA ILE A 461 4.45 -20.94 10.63
C ILE A 461 5.12 -21.96 9.71
N PHE A 462 6.33 -21.66 9.21
CA PHE A 462 7.02 -22.53 8.25
C PHE A 462 7.51 -23.82 8.90
N GLY A 463 8.04 -23.74 10.13
CA GLY A 463 8.40 -24.92 10.92
C GLY A 463 7.19 -25.78 11.26
N GLY A 464 6.08 -25.15 11.67
CA GLY A 464 4.83 -25.85 11.99
C GLY A 464 4.20 -26.53 10.79
N VAL A 465 4.14 -25.86 9.63
CA VAL A 465 3.69 -26.44 8.36
C VAL A 465 4.59 -27.61 7.96
N GLY A 466 5.91 -27.43 8.03
CA GLY A 466 6.88 -28.48 7.71
C GLY A 466 6.70 -29.74 8.56
N ILE A 467 6.54 -29.57 9.88
CA ILE A 467 6.29 -30.66 10.83
C ILE A 467 4.92 -31.30 10.58
N ALA A 468 3.87 -30.50 10.35
CA ALA A 468 2.52 -31.02 10.10
C ALA A 468 2.47 -31.88 8.83
N MET A 469 3.13 -31.44 7.74
CA MET A 469 3.24 -32.25 6.52
C MET A 469 4.01 -33.55 6.77
N PHE A 470 5.06 -33.51 7.58
CA PHE A 470 5.80 -34.70 7.96
C PHE A 470 4.91 -35.70 8.76
N VAL A 471 4.04 -35.20 9.64
CA VAL A 471 3.09 -36.03 10.42
C VAL A 471 1.98 -36.59 9.55
N VAL A 472 1.40 -35.80 8.64
CA VAL A 472 0.28 -36.22 7.77
C VAL A 472 0.74 -37.22 6.70
N GLU A 473 1.95 -37.05 6.16
CA GLU A 473 2.51 -37.89 5.10
C GLU A 473 3.46 -38.99 5.62
N ASN A 474 3.39 -39.36 6.90
CA ASN A 474 4.22 -40.42 7.52
C ASN A 474 5.74 -40.29 7.24
N GLY A 475 6.24 -39.06 7.19
CA GLY A 475 7.67 -38.76 7.09
C GLY A 475 8.28 -38.79 5.70
N SER A 476 7.50 -39.00 4.63
CA SER A 476 8.03 -39.02 3.25
C SER A 476 7.99 -37.67 2.52
N SER A 477 7.58 -36.58 3.18
CA SER A 477 7.40 -35.27 2.54
C SER A 477 8.73 -34.53 2.33
N PHE A 478 9.29 -34.59 1.12
CA PHE A 478 10.45 -33.78 0.75
C PHE A 478 10.17 -32.27 0.87
N ILE A 479 8.95 -31.84 0.55
CA ILE A 479 8.50 -30.44 0.73
C ILE A 479 8.46 -30.08 2.21
N GLY A 480 7.94 -30.96 3.08
CA GLY A 480 7.95 -30.77 4.53
C GLY A 480 9.35 -30.59 5.13
N VAL A 481 10.36 -31.33 4.63
CA VAL A 481 11.77 -31.15 5.02
C VAL A 481 12.28 -29.77 4.62
N GLY A 482 11.98 -29.31 3.41
CA GLY A 482 12.34 -27.97 2.93
C GLY A 482 11.75 -26.84 3.79
N PHE A 483 10.45 -26.91 4.10
CA PHE A 483 9.77 -25.94 4.97
C PHE A 483 10.32 -25.95 6.40
N SER A 484 10.65 -27.14 6.94
CA SER A 484 11.25 -27.28 8.27
C SER A 484 12.66 -26.69 8.34
N PHE A 485 13.51 -26.95 7.34
CA PHE A 485 14.85 -26.36 7.24
C PHE A 485 14.79 -24.84 7.10
N PHE A 486 13.90 -24.33 6.25
CA PHE A 486 13.68 -22.90 6.12
C PHE A 486 13.19 -22.26 7.42
N GLY A 487 12.25 -22.92 8.12
CA GLY A 487 11.80 -22.52 9.45
C GLY A 487 12.95 -22.46 10.47
N LEU A 488 13.87 -23.43 10.46
CA LEU A 488 15.07 -23.43 11.31
C LEU A 488 16.02 -22.27 11.00
N LEU A 489 16.26 -21.97 9.72
CA LEU A 489 17.06 -20.81 9.32
C LEU A 489 16.45 -19.49 9.81
N LEU A 490 15.14 -19.32 9.68
CA LEU A 490 14.42 -18.16 10.22
C LEU A 490 14.51 -18.11 11.74
N GLY A 491 14.38 -19.25 12.42
CA GLY A 491 14.52 -19.38 13.87
C GLY A 491 15.93 -19.01 14.35
N TRP A 492 16.97 -19.42 13.64
CA TRP A 492 18.35 -18.99 13.90
C TRP A 492 18.51 -17.47 13.75
N GLY A 493 17.96 -16.89 12.67
CA GLY A 493 17.93 -15.44 12.46
C GLY A 493 17.20 -14.71 13.60
N ALA A 494 16.06 -15.23 14.04
CA ALA A 494 15.31 -14.69 15.18
C ALA A 494 16.15 -14.74 16.47
N LEU A 495 16.75 -15.89 16.80
CA LEU A 495 17.62 -16.06 17.96
C LEU A 495 18.80 -15.10 17.92
N HIS A 496 19.42 -14.92 16.75
CA HIS A 496 20.48 -13.93 16.59
C HIS A 496 19.98 -12.52 16.96
N GLN A 497 18.83 -12.08 16.45
CA GLN A 497 18.28 -10.75 16.78
C GLN A 497 17.90 -10.60 18.25
N TRP A 498 17.41 -11.67 18.88
CA TRP A 498 17.05 -11.69 20.31
C TRP A 498 18.26 -11.69 21.25
N LEU A 499 19.41 -12.23 20.84
CA LEU A 499 20.55 -12.46 21.74
C LEU A 499 21.77 -11.59 21.45
N TYR A 500 21.89 -11.05 20.24
CA TYR A 500 23.02 -10.22 19.84
C TYR A 500 23.07 -8.93 20.65
N ARG A 501 24.27 -8.60 21.13
CA ARG A 501 24.60 -7.40 21.90
C ARG A 501 25.85 -6.77 21.29
N SER A 502 25.94 -5.46 21.32
CA SER A 502 27.20 -4.74 21.05
C SER A 502 27.45 -3.68 22.11
N ALA A 503 28.71 -3.40 22.39
CA ALA A 503 29.13 -2.32 23.27
C ALA A 503 30.39 -1.65 22.74
N ILE A 504 30.45 -0.33 22.85
CA ILE A 504 31.61 0.48 22.52
C ILE A 504 32.10 1.09 23.83
N THR A 505 33.34 0.80 24.23
CA THR A 505 33.98 1.46 25.37
C THR A 505 35.01 2.44 24.83
N VAL A 506 34.92 3.70 25.23
CA VAL A 506 35.79 4.77 24.74
C VAL A 506 36.49 5.44 25.91
N SER A 507 37.80 5.59 25.74
CA SER A 507 38.67 6.42 26.56
C SER A 507 39.68 7.11 25.66
N HIS A 508 40.42 8.07 26.20
CA HIS A 508 41.43 8.78 25.43
C HIS A 508 42.47 7.80 24.86
N ASN A 509 42.65 7.79 23.54
CA ASN A 509 43.54 6.89 22.80
C ASN A 509 43.24 5.37 22.92
N LYS A 510 42.09 4.96 23.48
CA LYS A 510 41.69 3.54 23.50
C LYS A 510 40.19 3.36 23.26
N LEU A 511 39.86 2.63 22.19
CA LEU A 511 38.50 2.25 21.80
C LEU A 511 38.37 0.73 21.81
N ILE A 512 37.41 0.22 22.57
CA ILE A 512 37.12 -1.22 22.69
C ILE A 512 35.75 -1.50 22.10
N SER A 513 35.69 -2.37 21.10
CA SER A 513 34.45 -2.88 20.53
C SER A 513 34.18 -4.29 21.02
N GLN A 514 33.02 -4.50 21.66
CA GLN A 514 32.54 -5.80 22.10
C GLN A 514 31.27 -6.14 21.34
N SER A 515 31.18 -7.34 20.75
CA SER A 515 29.99 -7.77 20.00
C SER A 515 29.77 -9.27 20.02
N GLY A 516 28.55 -9.69 19.71
CA GLY A 516 28.18 -11.09 19.56
C GLY A 516 27.33 -11.64 20.70
N TRP A 517 27.09 -12.96 20.68
CA TRP A 517 26.37 -13.63 21.74
C TRP A 517 27.25 -13.63 22.99
N LEU A 518 26.76 -13.04 24.09
CA LEU A 518 27.51 -12.91 25.36
C LEU A 518 28.86 -12.15 25.24
N ASN A 519 28.98 -11.18 24.33
CA ASN A 519 30.20 -10.37 24.12
C ASN A 519 31.44 -11.19 23.67
N ALA A 520 31.24 -12.32 23.00
CA ALA A 520 32.33 -13.23 22.60
C ALA A 520 33.44 -12.59 21.74
N ASN A 521 33.14 -11.53 20.97
CA ASN A 521 34.12 -10.83 20.15
C ASN A 521 34.51 -9.51 20.79
N THR A 522 35.73 -9.40 21.30
CA THR A 522 36.31 -8.14 21.79
C THR A 522 37.48 -7.73 20.90
N LYS A 523 37.51 -6.48 20.48
CA LYS A 523 38.60 -5.87 19.71
C LYS A 523 38.98 -4.53 20.32
N GLU A 524 40.27 -4.23 20.39
CA GLU A 524 40.80 -2.98 20.90
C GLU A 524 41.52 -2.20 19.79
N PHE A 525 41.41 -0.88 19.83
CA PHE A 525 41.98 0.05 18.85
C PHE A 525 42.61 1.25 19.55
N THR A 526 43.74 1.70 19.02
CA THR A 526 44.41 2.96 19.37
C THR A 526 44.22 3.99 18.26
N LEU A 527 44.59 5.26 18.49
CA LEU A 527 44.42 6.31 17.47
C LEU A 527 45.14 5.98 16.15
N ALA A 528 46.29 5.33 16.22
CA ALA A 528 47.05 4.92 15.03
C ALA A 528 46.32 3.84 14.20
N ASP A 529 45.41 3.08 14.83
CA ASP A 529 44.67 1.99 14.19
C ASP A 529 43.40 2.46 13.49
N VAL A 530 43.01 3.73 13.66
CA VAL A 530 41.75 4.28 13.12
C VAL A 530 42.07 5.32 12.05
N LYS A 531 41.83 4.95 10.79
CA LYS A 531 41.96 5.86 9.64
C LYS A 531 40.73 6.75 9.48
N ARG A 532 39.54 6.18 9.68
CA ARG A 532 38.26 6.85 9.46
C ARG A 532 37.20 6.24 10.37
N LEU A 533 36.37 7.09 10.97
CA LEU A 533 35.12 6.71 11.64
C LEU A 533 33.97 7.13 10.72
N TYR A 534 33.11 6.20 10.31
CA TYR A 534 32.03 6.54 9.39
C TYR A 534 30.75 5.76 9.66
N LYS A 535 29.61 6.34 9.28
CA LYS A 535 28.34 5.61 9.26
C LYS A 535 28.07 4.99 7.90
N HIS A 536 27.40 3.85 7.91
CA HIS A 536 26.92 3.23 6.69
C HIS A 536 25.56 2.59 6.92
N SER A 537 24.67 2.73 5.95
CA SER A 537 23.35 2.10 5.94
C SER A 537 23.28 1.11 4.80
N SER A 538 22.96 -0.14 5.12
CA SER A 538 22.68 -1.20 4.14
C SER A 538 21.24 -1.72 4.23
N MET A 539 20.41 -1.16 5.11
CA MET A 539 19.06 -1.65 5.36
C MET A 539 18.08 -0.49 5.58
N SER A 540 16.92 -0.58 4.95
CA SER A 540 15.76 0.28 5.18
C SER A 540 14.50 -0.58 5.32
N SER A 541 13.55 -0.15 6.15
CA SER A 541 12.24 -0.78 6.28
C SER A 541 11.16 0.29 6.34
N GLY A 542 10.22 0.26 5.40
CA GLY A 542 9.26 1.35 5.24
C GLY A 542 9.98 2.67 4.98
N ASN A 543 9.67 3.68 5.78
CA ASN A 543 10.29 5.02 5.76
C ASN A 543 11.42 5.18 6.79
N VAL A 544 12.03 4.10 7.26
CA VAL A 544 13.10 4.15 8.27
C VAL A 544 14.37 3.56 7.69
N LYS A 545 15.47 4.33 7.75
CA LYS A 545 16.80 3.90 7.38
C LYS A 545 17.61 3.51 8.63
N TYR A 546 18.31 2.37 8.55
CA TYR A 546 19.10 1.85 9.65
C TYR A 546 20.59 2.04 9.40
N TYR A 547 21.26 2.68 10.33
CA TYR A 547 22.68 2.97 10.27
C TYR A 547 23.48 2.03 11.16
N GLY A 548 24.69 1.71 10.71
CA GLY A 548 25.75 1.15 11.53
C GLY A 548 26.95 2.08 11.55
N ILE A 549 27.71 2.05 12.64
CA ILE A 549 28.95 2.81 12.79
C ILE A 549 30.12 1.86 12.54
N TYR A 550 31.07 2.31 11.73
CA TYR A 550 32.22 1.54 11.28
C TYR A 550 33.52 2.33 11.44
N ILE A 551 34.61 1.60 11.62
CA ILE A 551 35.96 2.12 11.49
C ILE A 551 36.69 1.43 10.35
N ASP A 552 37.46 2.20 9.60
CA ASP A 552 38.47 1.69 8.67
C ASP A 552 39.84 1.69 9.36
N THR A 553 40.51 0.54 9.35
CA THR A 553 41.90 0.44 9.81
C THR A 553 42.89 0.72 8.66
N PRO A 554 44.14 1.11 8.95
CA PRO A 554 45.20 1.28 7.94
C PRO A 554 45.34 0.07 6.99
N ASP A 555 45.11 -1.14 7.52
CA ASP A 555 45.11 -2.41 6.78
C ASP A 555 43.86 -2.64 5.89
N LYS A 556 43.05 -1.60 5.65
CA LYS A 556 41.80 -1.64 4.88
C LYS A 556 40.75 -2.62 5.44
N ARG A 557 40.80 -2.95 6.73
CA ARG A 557 39.76 -3.77 7.37
C ARG A 557 38.62 -2.87 7.83
N LYS A 558 37.40 -3.24 7.44
CA LYS A 558 36.16 -2.62 7.91
C LYS A 558 35.72 -3.30 9.20
N ILE A 559 35.59 -2.54 10.28
CA ILE A 559 35.18 -3.07 11.57
C ILE A 559 33.91 -2.36 12.00
N LYS A 560 32.88 -3.16 12.27
CA LYS A 560 31.58 -2.70 12.73
C LYS A 560 31.62 -2.47 14.24
N LEU A 561 31.27 -1.26 14.68
CA LEU A 561 31.19 -0.87 16.09
C LEU A 561 29.76 -0.99 16.64
N ALA A 562 28.78 -0.55 15.87
CA ALA A 562 27.36 -0.61 16.22
C ALA A 562 26.49 -0.83 14.96
N GLU A 563 25.29 -1.36 15.15
CA GLU A 563 24.29 -1.57 14.09
C GLU A 563 22.87 -1.30 14.58
N ASN A 564 21.95 -1.18 13.61
CA ASN A 564 20.53 -0.97 13.83
C ASN A 564 20.22 0.34 14.59
N LEU A 565 21.01 1.38 14.31
CA LEU A 565 20.77 2.74 14.80
C LEU A 565 19.78 3.45 13.87
N VAL A 566 18.91 4.28 14.46
CA VAL A 566 17.89 5.05 13.73
C VAL A 566 18.07 6.52 14.11
N GLY A 567 17.87 7.42 13.15
CA GLY A 567 18.11 8.86 13.32
C GLY A 567 19.47 9.26 12.74
N ASN A 568 19.44 9.90 11.57
CA ASN A 568 20.65 10.30 10.86
C ASN A 568 21.52 11.25 11.72
N ARG A 569 20.91 12.32 12.25
CA ARG A 569 21.57 13.31 13.10
C ARG A 569 21.98 12.76 14.46
N ASP A 570 21.15 11.91 15.08
CA ASP A 570 21.48 11.27 16.35
C ASP A 570 22.75 10.41 16.23
N VAL A 571 22.87 9.66 15.14
CA VAL A 571 24.06 8.83 14.85
C VAL A 571 25.30 9.70 14.63
N ASP A 572 25.17 10.83 13.94
CA ASP A 572 26.28 11.78 13.76
C ASP A 572 26.73 12.37 15.09
N SER A 573 25.78 12.80 15.92
CA SER A 573 26.08 13.33 17.25
C SER A 573 26.80 12.30 18.12
N LEU A 574 26.44 11.01 18.02
CA LEU A 574 27.12 9.93 18.74
C LEU A 574 28.54 9.69 18.19
N MET A 575 28.71 9.73 16.87
CA MET A 575 30.03 9.57 16.25
C MET A 575 30.98 10.70 16.62
N HIS A 576 30.51 11.95 16.59
CA HIS A 576 31.30 13.09 17.08
C HIS A 576 31.61 12.96 18.57
N LYS A 577 30.65 12.50 19.38
CA LYS A 577 30.89 12.24 20.81
C LYS A 577 31.98 11.19 21.03
N ILE A 578 31.92 10.07 20.32
CA ILE A 578 32.91 9.00 20.36
C ILE A 578 34.29 9.51 19.89
N ALA A 579 34.34 10.26 18.78
CA ALA A 579 35.58 10.82 18.25
C ALA A 579 36.25 11.78 19.25
N ASN A 580 35.46 12.68 19.84
CA ASN A 580 35.93 13.63 20.86
C ASN A 580 36.46 12.91 22.12
N GLU A 581 35.77 11.87 22.60
CA GLU A 581 36.22 11.09 23.76
C GLU A 581 37.47 10.24 23.47
N PHE A 582 37.60 9.76 22.23
CA PHE A 582 38.75 8.99 21.78
C PHE A 582 39.98 9.86 21.50
N GLY A 583 39.77 11.14 21.15
CA GLY A 583 40.82 12.08 20.72
C GLY A 583 41.10 12.02 19.21
N LEU A 584 40.14 11.56 18.41
CA LEU A 584 40.24 11.52 16.95
C LEU A 584 39.90 12.89 16.36
N ASP A 585 40.67 13.32 15.36
CA ASP A 585 40.37 14.54 14.61
C ASP A 585 38.96 14.46 14.00
N GLY A 586 38.17 15.51 14.19
CA GLY A 586 36.82 15.62 13.63
C GLY A 586 36.79 15.51 12.11
N ALA A 587 37.89 15.88 11.43
CA ALA A 587 38.03 15.71 9.98
C ALA A 587 38.02 14.24 9.51
N LEU A 588 38.19 13.27 10.43
CA LEU A 588 38.20 11.84 10.13
C LEU A 588 36.83 11.17 10.39
N VAL A 589 35.79 11.95 10.69
CA VAL A 589 34.42 11.51 11.00
C VAL A 589 33.48 11.83 9.83
N TYR A 590 32.74 10.83 9.30
CA TYR A 590 31.96 10.98 8.06
C TYR A 590 30.62 10.24 7.98
#